data_AF-A0A158M709-F1
#
_entry.id   AF-A0A158M709-F1
#
_cell.length_a   1.000
_cell.length_b   1.000
_cell.length_c   1.000
_cell.angle_alpha   90.00
_cell.angle_beta   90.00
_cell.angle_gamma   90.00
#
_symmetry.space_group_name_H-M   'P 1'
#
loop_
_entity.id
_entity.type
_entity.pdbx_description
1 polymer ?
#
loop_
_entity_poly.entity_id
_entity_poly.type
_entity_poly.pdbx_seq_one_letter_code
_entity_poly.pdbx_strand_id
1 'polypeptide(L)'
;MRRGYSRVTANTYVAPVSDFTRQPDVPMRGDALLEKIRHAAGSEQTAALDAHGAALTLFGDSILSNIFLRGYAWQRGDVPLTLAALTRAIELNGVAVASNRAAFDAGRLAAHAPQTLAFALKPPAQVIALHRPERLDDAVARRVADLTAYQNAAYATRYRRLIEEVAARERELGATPGRLALAVARGLFKFMAYKDEYEVARLYTDGSFAAQLKEQFEGDYQLRCHMAPPLLARKDPRTGVPRKMALGPRTLSALRWLARCKSVRGTWADPFGYTAERRMERDLIVEYESLVKRLLAGLTVDNIGAAATIAALAENVRGYGHIKAAAVTRFRQDRDRLLESYEQPGFAPSEVRRSA
;
A
#
# COMPACT_ATOMS: atom_id res chain seq x y z
N MET A 1 -8.25 -4.49 -31.41
CA MET A 1 -9.33 -5.51 -31.38
C MET A 1 -10.25 -5.24 -32.56
N ARG A 2 -10.76 -6.28 -33.22
CA ARG A 2 -11.71 -6.16 -34.32
C ARG A 2 -13.05 -6.75 -33.90
N ARG A 3 -14.10 -5.94 -33.96
CA ARG A 3 -15.47 -6.34 -33.58
C ARG A 3 -15.91 -7.57 -34.38
N GLY A 4 -16.41 -8.58 -33.68
CA GLY A 4 -16.89 -9.84 -34.29
C GLY A 4 -15.80 -10.86 -34.66
N TYR A 5 -14.51 -10.50 -34.53
CA TYR A 5 -13.38 -11.42 -34.79
C TYR A 5 -12.56 -11.70 -33.52
N SER A 6 -12.37 -10.68 -32.68
CA SER A 6 -11.61 -10.82 -31.44
C SER A 6 -12.50 -11.38 -30.33
N ARG A 7 -12.13 -12.53 -29.78
CA ARG A 7 -12.70 -13.06 -28.53
C ARG A 7 -11.84 -12.62 -27.36
N VAL A 8 -12.47 -12.15 -26.29
CA VAL A 8 -11.79 -11.61 -25.12
C VAL A 8 -12.32 -12.29 -23.87
N THR A 9 -11.41 -12.85 -23.08
CA THR A 9 -11.66 -13.29 -21.72
C THR A 9 -10.78 -12.44 -20.80
N ALA A 10 -11.40 -11.62 -19.95
CA ALA A 10 -10.73 -10.65 -19.11
C ALA A 10 -10.87 -10.97 -17.63
N ASN A 11 -9.79 -10.80 -16.87
CA ASN A 11 -9.87 -10.74 -15.41
C ASN A 11 -10.30 -9.32 -15.00
N THR A 12 -11.33 -9.21 -14.16
CA THR A 12 -11.82 -7.90 -13.67
C THR A 12 -10.96 -7.31 -12.56
N TYR A 13 -10.08 -8.10 -11.95
CA TYR A 13 -9.14 -7.59 -10.96
C TYR A 13 -8.15 -6.62 -11.58
N VAL A 14 -8.17 -5.37 -11.08
CA VAL A 14 -7.25 -4.32 -11.51
C VAL A 14 -6.01 -4.35 -10.61
N ALA A 15 -4.94 -4.96 -11.11
CA ALA A 15 -3.65 -4.89 -10.43
C ALA A 15 -3.04 -3.48 -10.59
N PRO A 16 -2.42 -2.92 -9.54
CA PRO A 16 -1.67 -1.66 -9.67
C PRO A 16 -0.53 -1.84 -10.70
N VAL A 17 -0.61 -1.12 -11.83
CA VAL A 17 0.42 -1.14 -12.87
C VAL A 17 1.66 -0.33 -12.46
N SER A 18 2.78 -0.54 -13.14
CA SER A 18 4.03 0.21 -12.91
C SER A 18 3.86 1.73 -12.98
N ASP A 19 2.87 2.26 -13.71
CA ASP A 19 2.56 3.69 -13.75
C ASP A 19 2.11 4.26 -12.40
N PHE A 20 1.69 3.43 -11.43
CA PHE A 20 1.47 3.86 -10.04
C PHE A 20 2.74 4.39 -9.36
N THR A 21 3.92 3.98 -9.84
CA THR A 21 5.19 4.55 -9.35
C THR A 21 5.38 6.01 -9.79
N ARG A 22 4.69 6.44 -10.85
CA ARG A 22 4.77 7.81 -11.40
C ARG A 22 3.58 8.68 -11.01
N GLN A 23 2.38 8.10 -10.90
CA GLN A 23 1.15 8.79 -10.51
C GLN A 23 0.37 7.95 -9.49
N PRO A 24 0.58 8.19 -8.18
CA PRO A 24 -0.05 7.41 -7.10
C PRO A 24 -1.57 7.56 -7.01
N ASP A 25 -2.14 8.65 -7.52
CA ASP A 25 -3.56 9.00 -7.37
C ASP A 25 -4.39 8.75 -8.65
N VAL A 26 -3.87 7.97 -9.61
CA VAL A 26 -4.65 7.61 -10.81
C VAL A 26 -5.85 6.77 -10.38
N PRO A 27 -7.09 7.23 -10.63
CA PRO A 27 -8.27 6.45 -10.30
C PRO A 27 -8.26 5.15 -11.12
N MET A 28 -8.35 4.00 -10.45
CA MET A 28 -8.47 2.71 -11.11
C MET A 28 -9.86 2.57 -11.69
N ARG A 29 -10.01 2.87 -12.99
CA ARG A 29 -11.29 2.80 -13.70
C ARG A 29 -11.45 1.46 -14.42
N GLY A 30 -11.48 0.36 -13.65
CA GLY A 30 -11.60 -1.00 -14.18
C GLY A 30 -12.82 -1.18 -15.08
N ASP A 31 -13.98 -0.69 -14.65
CA ASP A 31 -15.23 -0.77 -15.42
C ASP A 31 -15.14 -0.01 -16.74
N ALA A 32 -14.55 1.19 -16.73
CA ALA A 32 -14.38 1.98 -17.95
C ALA A 32 -13.43 1.31 -18.97
N LEU A 33 -12.42 0.58 -18.50
CA LEU A 33 -11.54 -0.20 -19.38
C LEU A 33 -12.28 -1.40 -19.96
N LEU A 34 -13.07 -2.10 -19.14
CA LEU A 34 -13.87 -3.23 -19.60
C LEU A 34 -14.93 -2.80 -20.63
N GLU A 35 -15.60 -1.66 -20.42
CA GLU A 35 -16.53 -1.10 -21.39
C GLU A 35 -15.86 -0.75 -22.73
N LYS A 36 -14.64 -0.21 -22.71
CA LYS A 36 -13.87 0.03 -23.94
C LYS A 36 -13.55 -1.28 -24.68
N ILE A 37 -13.22 -2.34 -23.95
CA ILE A 37 -12.97 -3.68 -24.52
C ILE A 37 -14.25 -4.22 -25.16
N ARG A 38 -15.39 -4.16 -24.44
CA ARG A 38 -16.71 -4.59 -24.93
C ARG A 38 -17.11 -3.83 -26.18
N HIS A 39 -16.88 -2.52 -26.22
CA HIS A 39 -17.13 -1.70 -27.40
C HIS A 39 -16.27 -2.12 -28.61
N ALA A 40 -14.99 -2.43 -28.39
CA ALA A 40 -14.06 -2.76 -29.47
C ALA A 40 -14.18 -4.22 -30.00
N ALA A 41 -14.38 -5.20 -29.11
CA ALA A 41 -14.49 -6.62 -29.47
C ALA A 41 -15.94 -7.07 -29.72
N GLY A 42 -16.91 -6.41 -29.09
CA GLY A 42 -18.31 -6.80 -29.02
C GLY A 42 -18.63 -7.45 -27.66
N SER A 43 -19.77 -7.07 -27.07
CA SER A 43 -20.19 -7.56 -25.75
C SER A 43 -20.36 -9.08 -25.70
N GLU A 44 -20.91 -9.69 -26.76
CA GLU A 44 -21.08 -11.15 -26.84
C GLU A 44 -19.75 -11.91 -26.96
N GLN A 45 -18.72 -11.26 -27.50
CA GLN A 45 -17.38 -11.83 -27.67
C GLN A 45 -16.46 -11.52 -26.48
N THR A 46 -16.97 -10.82 -25.46
CA THR A 46 -16.20 -10.41 -24.28
C THR A 46 -16.81 -11.04 -23.02
N ALA A 47 -16.06 -11.94 -22.38
CA ALA A 47 -16.37 -12.39 -21.04
C ALA A 47 -15.41 -11.79 -20.02
N ALA A 48 -15.93 -11.56 -18.82
CA ALA A 48 -15.16 -11.03 -17.72
C ALA A 48 -15.61 -11.65 -16.41
N LEU A 49 -14.63 -11.93 -15.55
CA LEU A 49 -14.85 -12.47 -14.21
C LEU A 49 -13.67 -12.10 -13.30
N ASP A 50 -13.89 -12.13 -11.99
CA ASP A 50 -12.82 -11.98 -11.02
C ASP A 50 -12.09 -13.31 -10.81
N ALA A 51 -11.20 -13.63 -11.76
CA ALA A 51 -10.37 -14.83 -11.65
C ALA A 51 -9.33 -14.73 -10.52
N HIS A 52 -8.99 -13.51 -10.09
CA HIS A 52 -8.07 -13.29 -8.97
C HIS A 52 -8.72 -13.66 -7.65
N GLY A 53 -9.89 -13.07 -7.36
CA GLY A 53 -10.70 -13.41 -6.19
C GLY A 53 -11.07 -14.90 -6.19
N ALA A 54 -11.47 -15.45 -7.33
CA ALA A 54 -11.79 -16.86 -7.45
C ALA A 54 -10.62 -17.78 -7.08
N ALA A 55 -9.42 -17.48 -7.58
CA ALA A 55 -8.23 -18.28 -7.28
C ALA A 55 -7.83 -18.17 -5.80
N LEU A 56 -7.91 -16.97 -5.22
CA LEU A 56 -7.62 -16.76 -3.80
C LEU A 56 -8.60 -17.52 -2.91
N THR A 57 -9.90 -17.47 -3.19
CA THR A 57 -10.91 -18.16 -2.39
C THR A 57 -10.82 -19.69 -2.52
N LEU A 58 -10.60 -20.21 -3.72
CA LEU A 58 -10.62 -21.66 -3.97
C LEU A 58 -9.30 -22.35 -3.63
N PHE A 59 -8.16 -21.64 -3.74
CA PHE A 59 -6.85 -22.24 -3.66
C PHE A 59 -5.87 -21.51 -2.71
N GLY A 60 -6.27 -20.40 -2.11
CA GLY A 60 -5.40 -19.60 -1.23
C GLY A 60 -4.30 -18.82 -1.97
N ASP A 61 -4.18 -18.98 -3.29
CA ASP A 61 -3.12 -18.37 -4.09
C ASP A 61 -3.66 -17.73 -5.38
N SER A 62 -3.48 -16.42 -5.48
CA SER A 62 -3.87 -15.64 -6.65
C SER A 62 -3.03 -15.91 -7.92
N ILE A 63 -1.85 -16.54 -7.80
CA ILE A 63 -1.00 -16.91 -8.95
C ILE A 63 -1.76 -17.86 -9.90
N LEU A 64 -2.65 -18.69 -9.35
CA LEU A 64 -3.48 -19.63 -10.11
C LEU A 64 -4.56 -18.95 -10.96
N SER A 65 -4.81 -17.65 -10.79
CA SER A 65 -5.80 -16.88 -11.56
C SER A 65 -5.59 -16.95 -13.07
N ASN A 66 -4.34 -16.98 -13.54
CA ASN A 66 -4.03 -17.08 -14.97
C ASN A 66 -4.41 -18.45 -15.56
N ILE A 67 -4.25 -19.52 -14.78
CA ILE A 67 -4.59 -20.88 -15.20
C ILE A 67 -6.10 -21.10 -15.12
N PHE A 68 -6.73 -20.56 -14.08
CA PHE A 68 -8.18 -20.49 -13.97
C PHE A 68 -8.81 -19.78 -15.17
N LEU A 69 -8.32 -18.57 -15.52
CA LEU A 69 -8.82 -17.80 -16.65
C LEU A 69 -8.63 -18.55 -17.98
N ARG A 70 -7.55 -19.31 -18.11
CA ARG A 70 -7.29 -20.16 -19.29
C ARG A 70 -8.28 -21.32 -19.40
N GLY A 71 -8.63 -21.96 -18.28
CA GLY A 71 -9.67 -22.99 -18.24
C GLY A 71 -11.05 -22.44 -18.62
N TYR A 72 -11.37 -21.26 -18.11
CA TYR A 72 -12.59 -20.54 -18.44
C TYR A 72 -12.68 -20.19 -19.94
N ALA A 73 -11.62 -19.63 -20.51
CA ALA A 73 -11.53 -19.31 -21.93
C ALA A 73 -11.62 -20.56 -22.81
N TRP A 74 -10.96 -21.66 -22.43
CA TRP A 74 -11.00 -22.91 -23.18
C TRP A 74 -12.41 -23.51 -23.21
N GLN A 75 -13.10 -23.55 -22.07
CA GLN A 75 -14.46 -24.09 -22.00
C GLN A 75 -15.47 -23.30 -22.83
N ARG A 76 -15.21 -22.01 -23.07
CA ARG A 76 -16.00 -21.14 -23.95
C ARG A 76 -15.68 -21.30 -25.44
N GLY A 77 -14.71 -22.15 -25.78
CA GLY A 77 -14.21 -22.32 -27.15
C GLY A 77 -13.29 -21.20 -27.64
N ASP A 78 -12.76 -20.36 -26.74
CA ASP A 78 -11.92 -19.22 -27.11
C ASP A 78 -10.47 -19.66 -27.44
N VAL A 79 -10.09 -20.89 -27.05
CA VAL A 79 -8.73 -21.44 -27.21
C VAL A 79 -8.78 -22.66 -28.15
N PRO A 80 -8.16 -22.60 -29.35
CA PRO A 80 -8.26 -23.65 -30.36
C PRO A 80 -7.25 -24.78 -30.11
N LEU A 81 -7.27 -25.36 -28.91
CA LEU A 81 -6.42 -26.49 -28.52
C LEU A 81 -7.27 -27.60 -27.92
N THR A 82 -6.82 -28.85 -28.03
CA THR A 82 -7.49 -29.96 -27.38
C THR A 82 -7.25 -29.93 -25.88
N LEU A 83 -8.18 -30.49 -25.11
CA LEU A 83 -8.02 -30.67 -23.66
C LEU A 83 -6.72 -31.43 -23.36
N ALA A 84 -6.47 -32.52 -24.08
CA ALA A 84 -5.28 -33.34 -23.93
C ALA A 84 -3.98 -32.53 -24.13
N ALA A 85 -3.93 -31.62 -25.11
CA ALA A 85 -2.76 -30.77 -25.34
C ALA A 85 -2.52 -29.78 -24.18
N LEU A 86 -3.57 -29.13 -23.68
CA LEU A 86 -3.46 -28.20 -22.54
C LEU A 86 -3.09 -28.92 -21.25
N THR A 87 -3.72 -30.07 -21.01
CA THR A 87 -3.42 -30.94 -19.89
C THR A 87 -1.96 -31.41 -19.92
N ARG A 88 -1.46 -31.85 -21.09
CA ARG A 88 -0.06 -32.24 -21.27
C ARG A 88 0.90 -31.08 -21.09
N ALA A 89 0.54 -29.87 -21.57
CA ALA A 89 1.35 -28.68 -21.38
C ALA A 89 1.50 -28.30 -19.88
N ILE A 90 0.46 -28.50 -19.08
CA ILE A 90 0.53 -28.30 -17.62
C ILE A 90 1.48 -29.31 -16.98
N GLU A 91 1.44 -30.58 -17.40
CA GLU A 91 2.39 -31.60 -16.91
C GLU A 91 3.84 -31.31 -17.29
N LEU A 92 4.08 -30.92 -18.54
CA LEU A 92 5.41 -30.64 -19.07
C LEU A 92 6.07 -29.44 -18.41
N ASN A 93 5.29 -28.47 -17.91
CA ASN A 93 5.82 -27.35 -17.13
C ASN A 93 6.41 -27.83 -15.79
N GLY A 94 5.90 -28.93 -15.22
CA GLY A 94 6.46 -29.61 -14.05
C GLY A 94 6.29 -28.88 -12.71
N VAL A 95 5.84 -27.62 -12.71
CA VAL A 95 5.61 -26.82 -11.51
C VAL A 95 4.17 -26.97 -11.04
N ALA A 96 3.96 -27.33 -9.77
CA ALA A 96 2.64 -27.37 -9.10
C ALA A 96 1.52 -27.99 -9.97
N VAL A 97 1.82 -29.11 -10.63
CA VAL A 97 0.97 -29.71 -11.68
C VAL A 97 -0.45 -29.97 -11.19
N ALA A 98 -0.61 -30.49 -9.96
CA ALA A 98 -1.92 -30.76 -9.36
C ALA A 98 -2.74 -29.47 -9.18
N SER A 99 -2.16 -28.43 -8.59
CA SER A 99 -2.83 -27.13 -8.38
C SER A 99 -3.18 -26.44 -9.69
N ASN A 100 -2.30 -26.51 -10.69
CA ASN A 100 -2.57 -25.96 -12.02
C ASN A 100 -3.70 -26.71 -12.74
N ARG A 101 -3.77 -28.04 -12.61
CA ARG A 101 -4.91 -28.82 -13.13
C ARG A 101 -6.21 -28.46 -12.43
N ALA A 102 -6.21 -28.41 -11.10
CA ALA A 102 -7.38 -28.05 -10.31
C ALA A 102 -7.88 -26.63 -10.65
N ALA A 103 -6.98 -25.66 -10.78
CA ALA A 103 -7.32 -24.30 -11.20
C ALA A 103 -7.90 -24.26 -12.62
N PHE A 104 -7.33 -25.01 -13.56
CA PHE A 104 -7.84 -25.11 -14.93
C PHE A 104 -9.26 -25.72 -14.96
N ASP A 105 -9.48 -26.80 -14.22
CA ASP A 105 -10.79 -27.47 -14.13
C ASP A 105 -11.84 -26.60 -13.42
N ALA A 106 -11.45 -25.87 -12.38
CA ALA A 106 -12.34 -24.90 -11.73
C ALA A 106 -12.72 -23.75 -12.68
N GLY A 107 -11.77 -23.27 -13.50
CA GLY A 107 -12.05 -22.30 -14.56
C GLY A 107 -13.06 -22.82 -15.59
N ARG A 108 -12.92 -24.09 -15.99
CA ARG A 108 -13.90 -24.76 -16.88
C ARG A 108 -15.28 -24.85 -16.23
N LEU A 109 -15.34 -25.27 -14.98
CA LEU A 109 -16.59 -25.35 -14.24
C LEU A 109 -17.26 -23.98 -14.13
N ALA A 110 -16.50 -22.91 -13.91
CA ALA A 110 -17.02 -21.54 -13.86
C ALA A 110 -17.64 -21.07 -15.18
N ALA A 111 -17.12 -21.52 -16.33
CA ALA A 111 -17.70 -21.24 -17.63
C ALA A 111 -18.96 -22.08 -17.92
N HIS A 112 -18.97 -23.34 -17.49
CA HIS A 112 -20.09 -24.26 -17.72
C HIS A 112 -21.27 -24.05 -16.75
N ALA A 113 -20.97 -23.79 -15.48
CA ALA A 113 -21.90 -23.65 -14.38
C ALA A 113 -21.56 -22.41 -13.51
N PRO A 114 -21.79 -21.19 -14.03
CA PRO A 114 -21.40 -19.95 -13.34
C PRO A 114 -22.09 -19.78 -11.97
N GLN A 115 -23.28 -20.36 -11.79
CA GLN A 115 -24.02 -20.38 -10.52
C GLN A 115 -23.22 -21.09 -9.40
N THR A 116 -22.49 -22.16 -9.74
CA THR A 116 -21.68 -22.95 -8.80
C THR A 116 -20.51 -22.13 -8.28
N LEU A 117 -19.86 -21.36 -9.16
CA LEU A 117 -18.81 -20.43 -8.75
C LEU A 117 -19.38 -19.33 -7.86
N ALA A 118 -20.53 -18.75 -8.23
CA ALA A 118 -21.17 -17.71 -7.42
C ALA A 118 -21.50 -18.21 -5.99
N PHE A 119 -21.88 -19.47 -5.83
CA PHE A 119 -22.09 -20.08 -4.52
C PHE A 119 -20.77 -20.28 -3.75
N ALA A 120 -19.73 -20.83 -4.40
CA ALA A 120 -18.43 -21.06 -3.77
C ALA A 120 -17.67 -19.76 -3.42
N LEU A 121 -17.93 -18.68 -4.15
CA LEU A 121 -17.34 -17.35 -3.92
C LEU A 121 -18.21 -16.43 -3.05
N LYS A 122 -19.36 -16.90 -2.54
CA LYS A 122 -20.09 -16.13 -1.53
C LYS A 122 -19.17 -15.97 -0.32
N PRO A 123 -18.80 -14.74 0.06
CA PRO A 123 -18.08 -14.56 1.30
C PRO A 123 -18.92 -15.14 2.44
N PRO A 124 -18.32 -15.84 3.43
CA PRO A 124 -19.03 -16.11 4.68
C PRO A 124 -19.56 -14.76 5.16
N ALA A 125 -20.86 -14.68 5.46
CA ALA A 125 -21.61 -13.44 5.68
C ALA A 125 -20.70 -12.33 6.20
N GLN A 126 -20.30 -11.41 5.31
CA GLN A 126 -19.49 -10.27 5.70
C GLN A 126 -20.29 -9.55 6.77
N VAL A 127 -19.79 -9.60 8.01
CA VAL A 127 -20.15 -8.63 9.02
C VAL A 127 -19.84 -7.30 8.35
N ILE A 128 -20.88 -6.59 7.92
CA ILE A 128 -20.77 -5.23 7.44
C ILE A 128 -20.21 -4.46 8.64
N ALA A 129 -18.89 -4.34 8.69
CA ALA A 129 -18.22 -3.43 9.57
C ALA A 129 -18.65 -2.06 9.06
N LEU A 130 -19.73 -1.54 9.66
CA LEU A 130 -20.15 -0.16 9.49
C LEU A 130 -18.86 0.66 9.66
N HIS A 131 -18.39 1.30 8.59
CA HIS A 131 -17.25 2.21 8.66
C HIS A 131 -17.68 3.40 9.52
N ARG A 132 -17.64 3.22 10.85
CA ARG A 132 -17.72 4.33 11.79
C ARG A 132 -16.53 5.24 11.48
N PRO A 133 -16.73 6.56 11.39
CA PRO A 133 -15.63 7.50 11.39
C PRO A 133 -14.71 7.15 12.57
N GLU A 134 -13.42 6.90 12.29
CA GLU A 134 -12.44 6.54 13.31
C GLU A 134 -12.44 7.64 14.38
N ARG A 135 -12.81 7.32 15.62
CA ARG A 135 -12.75 8.29 16.72
C ARG A 135 -11.28 8.66 16.93
N LEU A 136 -11.02 9.92 17.27
CA LEU A 136 -9.65 10.40 17.53
C LEU A 136 -8.93 9.52 18.55
N ASP A 137 -9.61 9.13 19.63
CA ASP A 137 -9.01 8.30 20.68
C ASP A 137 -8.59 6.92 20.17
N ASP A 138 -9.43 6.26 19.36
CA ASP A 138 -9.12 4.96 18.76
C ASP A 138 -7.95 5.08 17.78
N ALA A 139 -7.93 6.16 16.99
CA ALA A 139 -6.87 6.48 16.03
C ALA A 139 -5.52 6.68 16.73
N VAL A 140 -5.52 7.42 17.83
CA VAL A 140 -4.33 7.72 18.65
C VAL A 140 -3.86 6.47 19.38
N ALA A 141 -4.77 5.71 20.01
CA ALA A 141 -4.44 4.50 20.76
C ALA A 141 -3.72 3.47 19.88
N ARG A 142 -4.24 3.21 18.68
CA ARG A 142 -3.62 2.30 17.70
C ARG A 142 -2.21 2.75 17.33
N ARG A 143 -2.06 4.03 16.98
CA ARG A 143 -0.78 4.61 16.55
C ARG A 143 0.25 4.69 17.68
N VAL A 144 -0.19 4.88 18.92
CA VAL A 144 0.67 4.80 20.11
C VAL A 144 1.20 3.38 20.31
N ALA A 145 0.35 2.36 20.14
CA ALA A 145 0.78 0.96 20.20
C ALA A 145 1.81 0.67 19.08
N ASP A 146 1.52 1.10 17.85
CA ASP A 146 2.43 0.94 16.72
C ASP A 146 3.77 1.64 16.93
N LEU A 147 3.77 2.90 17.40
CA LEU A 147 5.00 3.66 17.67
C LEU A 147 5.81 3.08 18.85
N THR A 148 5.13 2.48 19.82
CA THR A 148 5.78 1.77 20.93
C THR A 148 6.49 0.52 20.42
N ALA A 149 5.84 -0.25 19.55
CA ALA A 149 6.44 -1.41 18.89
C ALA A 149 7.59 -0.99 17.96
N TYR A 150 7.39 0.10 17.21
CA TYR A 150 8.35 0.69 16.28
C TYR A 150 9.64 1.10 16.98
N GLN A 151 9.57 1.92 18.04
CA GLN A 151 10.75 2.42 18.77
C GLN A 151 10.66 2.06 20.25
N ASN A 152 9.87 2.82 21.02
CA ASN A 152 9.66 2.65 22.46
C ASN A 152 8.51 3.53 22.96
N ALA A 153 8.15 3.38 24.25
CA ALA A 153 7.07 4.13 24.87
C ALA A 153 7.30 5.65 24.86
N ALA A 154 8.54 6.12 25.09
CA ALA A 154 8.86 7.54 25.08
C ALA A 154 8.60 8.19 23.70
N TYR A 155 8.89 7.47 22.62
CA TYR A 155 8.63 7.91 21.25
C TYR A 155 7.13 8.01 20.96
N ALA A 156 6.34 7.05 21.44
CA ALA A 156 4.89 7.09 21.33
C ALA A 156 4.26 8.20 22.21
N THR A 157 4.84 8.49 23.38
CA THR A 157 4.41 9.61 24.23
C THR A 157 4.63 10.96 23.55
N ARG A 158 5.75 11.15 22.84
CA ARG A 158 6.00 12.36 22.03
C ARG A 158 4.88 12.59 21.00
N TYR A 159 4.48 11.54 20.29
CA TYR A 159 3.37 11.57 19.34
C TYR A 159 2.05 11.95 20.01
N ARG A 160 1.69 11.25 21.10
CA ARG A 160 0.46 11.48 21.86
C ARG A 160 0.35 12.92 22.36
N ARG A 161 1.44 13.45 22.94
CA ARG A 161 1.48 14.79 23.52
C ARG A 161 1.10 15.88 22.50
N LEU A 162 1.64 15.82 21.28
CA LEU A 162 1.31 16.83 20.27
C LEU A 162 -0.17 16.79 19.87
N ILE A 163 -0.75 15.59 19.77
CA ILE A 163 -2.16 15.45 19.38
C ILE A 163 -3.08 15.90 20.50
N GLU A 164 -2.73 15.61 21.75
CA GLU A 164 -3.46 16.09 22.92
C GLU A 164 -3.42 17.63 23.02
N GLU A 165 -2.28 18.25 22.70
CA GLU A 165 -2.12 19.71 22.63
C GLU A 165 -3.02 20.32 21.54
N VAL A 166 -3.02 19.75 20.33
CA VAL A 166 -3.89 20.19 19.23
C VAL A 166 -5.37 20.03 19.60
N ALA A 167 -5.75 18.87 20.14
CA ALA A 167 -7.13 18.60 20.52
C ALA A 167 -7.60 19.50 21.67
N ALA A 168 -6.71 19.86 22.61
CA ALA A 168 -7.02 20.83 23.67
C ALA A 168 -7.29 22.21 23.08
N ARG A 169 -6.46 22.67 22.15
CA ARG A 169 -6.65 23.96 21.49
C ARG A 169 -7.94 24.03 20.67
N GLU A 170 -8.29 22.96 19.94
CA GLU A 170 -9.58 22.87 19.24
C GLU A 170 -10.78 22.96 20.20
N ARG A 171 -10.69 22.33 21.38
CA ARG A 171 -11.75 22.39 22.40
C ARG A 171 -11.90 23.77 23.01
N GLU A 172 -10.80 24.46 23.30
CA GLU A 172 -10.81 25.83 23.84
C GLU A 172 -11.53 26.81 22.89
N LEU A 173 -11.39 26.60 21.58
CA LEU A 173 -12.04 27.42 20.55
C LEU A 173 -13.52 27.05 20.33
N GLY A 174 -14.04 26.00 20.97
CA GLY A 174 -15.43 25.56 20.80
C GLY A 174 -15.73 24.96 19.41
N ALA A 175 -14.70 24.58 18.65
CA ALA A 175 -14.86 24.01 17.32
C ALA A 175 -15.30 22.54 17.37
N THR A 176 -15.82 22.03 16.24
CA THR A 176 -16.12 20.61 16.12
C THR A 176 -14.85 19.78 16.38
N PRO A 177 -14.84 18.92 17.42
CA PRO A 177 -13.60 18.29 17.85
C PRO A 177 -12.98 17.40 16.78
N GLY A 178 -11.67 17.55 16.58
CA GLY A 178 -10.82 16.52 16.00
C GLY A 178 -10.54 16.63 14.51
N ARG A 179 -11.00 17.67 13.80
CA ARG A 179 -10.67 17.81 12.36
C ARG A 179 -9.18 18.08 12.16
N LEU A 180 -8.61 19.05 12.88
CA LEU A 180 -7.18 19.31 12.84
C LEU A 180 -6.41 18.20 13.58
N ALA A 181 -6.88 17.76 14.74
CA ALA A 181 -6.20 16.71 15.50
C ALA A 181 -6.08 15.39 14.71
N LEU A 182 -7.11 14.97 13.95
CA LEU A 182 -7.03 13.78 13.10
C LEU A 182 -6.04 13.96 11.95
N ALA A 183 -6.02 15.14 11.31
CA ALA A 183 -5.06 15.43 10.24
C ALA A 183 -3.62 15.39 10.75
N VAL A 184 -3.35 16.03 11.89
CA VAL A 184 -2.05 15.98 12.58
C VAL A 184 -1.70 14.56 13.01
N ALA A 185 -2.65 13.82 13.57
CA ALA A 185 -2.45 12.44 14.00
C ALA A 185 -2.01 11.52 12.85
N ARG A 186 -2.57 11.71 11.65
CA ARG A 186 -2.16 10.97 10.44
C ARG A 186 -0.80 11.42 9.92
N GLY A 187 -0.60 12.73 9.77
CA GLY A 187 0.63 13.30 9.22
C GLY A 187 1.85 13.03 10.09
N LEU A 188 1.74 13.27 11.39
CA LEU A 188 2.84 13.04 12.34
C LEU A 188 3.20 11.55 12.41
N PHE A 189 2.20 10.67 12.52
CA PHE A 189 2.46 9.22 12.57
C PHE A 189 3.19 8.76 11.32
N LYS A 190 2.80 9.26 10.15
CA LYS A 190 3.45 8.91 8.88
C LYS A 190 4.93 9.32 8.84
N PHE A 191 5.28 10.47 9.39
CA PHE A 191 6.69 10.89 9.46
C PHE A 191 7.46 10.20 10.58
N MET A 192 6.81 9.80 11.67
CA MET A 192 7.46 9.09 12.77
C MET A 192 7.67 7.59 12.49
N ALA A 193 6.74 6.95 11.80
CA ALA A 193 6.78 5.52 11.45
C ALA A 193 7.34 5.28 10.04
N TYR A 194 8.48 5.91 9.72
CA TYR A 194 9.15 5.70 8.44
C TYR A 194 9.74 4.27 8.38
N LYS A 195 9.67 3.64 7.20
CA LYS A 195 10.15 2.27 7.02
C LYS A 195 11.67 2.25 6.88
N ASP A 196 12.34 2.12 8.01
CA ASP A 196 13.79 1.93 8.06
C ASP A 196 14.21 0.46 8.14
N GLU A 197 15.52 0.24 8.16
CA GLU A 197 16.11 -1.09 8.17
C GLU A 197 15.66 -1.89 9.39
N TYR A 198 15.54 -1.25 10.55
CA TYR A 198 15.08 -1.87 11.79
C TYR A 198 13.60 -2.25 11.72
N GLU A 199 12.76 -1.39 11.15
CA GLU A 199 11.33 -1.66 11.01
C GLU A 199 11.05 -2.74 9.97
N VAL A 200 11.75 -2.70 8.83
CA VAL A 200 11.70 -3.80 7.85
C VAL A 200 12.09 -5.10 8.53
N ALA A 201 13.17 -5.10 9.32
CA ALA A 201 13.60 -6.28 10.04
C ALA A 201 12.53 -6.79 11.04
N ARG A 202 11.87 -5.88 11.77
CA ARG A 202 10.76 -6.22 12.69
C ARG A 202 9.60 -6.87 11.94
N LEU A 203 9.14 -6.27 10.83
CA LEU A 203 8.00 -6.77 10.05
C LEU A 203 8.26 -8.16 9.43
N TYR A 204 9.50 -8.48 9.08
CA TYR A 204 9.85 -9.81 8.59
C TYR A 204 10.01 -10.85 9.71
N THR A 205 10.11 -10.42 10.97
CA THR A 205 10.48 -11.29 12.09
C THR A 205 9.51 -11.28 13.27
N ASP A 206 8.41 -10.54 13.17
CA ASP A 206 7.33 -10.48 14.17
C ASP A 206 6.43 -11.73 14.20
N GLY A 207 6.64 -12.65 13.25
CA GLY A 207 5.92 -13.92 13.15
C GLY A 207 4.74 -13.89 12.17
N SER A 208 4.21 -12.71 11.83
CA SER A 208 3.11 -12.59 10.87
C SER A 208 3.51 -13.10 9.48
N PHE A 209 4.70 -12.70 9.02
CA PHE A 209 5.27 -13.18 7.76
C PHE A 209 5.48 -14.70 7.73
N ALA A 210 5.94 -15.27 8.84
CA ALA A 210 6.15 -16.71 8.95
C ALA A 210 4.83 -17.49 8.96
N ALA A 211 3.77 -16.95 9.57
CA ALA A 211 2.44 -17.53 9.53
C ALA A 211 1.86 -17.51 8.11
N GLN A 212 1.95 -16.38 7.41
CA GLN A 212 1.50 -16.25 6.02
C GLN A 212 2.24 -17.21 5.09
N LEU A 213 3.54 -17.40 5.29
CA LEU A 213 4.34 -18.38 4.53
C LEU A 213 3.85 -19.81 4.73
N LYS A 214 3.54 -20.20 5.97
CA LYS A 214 3.03 -21.55 6.28
C LYS A 214 1.63 -21.79 5.73
N GLU A 215 0.82 -20.74 5.65
CA GLU A 215 -0.53 -20.81 5.08
C GLU A 215 -0.51 -20.96 3.56
N GLN A 216 0.42 -20.28 2.89
CA GLN A 216 0.49 -20.25 1.42
C GLN A 216 1.34 -21.37 0.80
N PHE A 217 2.31 -21.91 1.54
CA PHE A 217 3.27 -22.87 1.00
C PHE A 217 3.36 -24.13 1.85
N GLU A 218 3.17 -25.29 1.21
CA GLU A 218 3.39 -26.62 1.80
C GLU A 218 4.79 -27.15 1.44
N GLY A 219 5.38 -27.95 2.33
CA GLY A 219 6.66 -28.65 2.11
C GLY A 219 7.92 -27.84 2.45
N ASP A 220 9.08 -28.36 2.01
CA ASP A 220 10.38 -27.74 2.24
C ASP A 220 10.64 -26.61 1.23
N TYR A 221 10.59 -25.37 1.68
CA TYR A 221 10.91 -24.20 0.86
C TYR A 221 12.12 -23.42 1.39
N GLN A 222 12.86 -22.81 0.47
CA GLN A 222 13.96 -21.92 0.80
C GLN A 222 13.63 -20.48 0.42
N LEU A 223 13.75 -19.57 1.39
CA LEU A 223 13.51 -18.15 1.16
C LEU A 223 14.79 -17.47 0.65
N ARG A 224 14.64 -16.73 -0.45
CA ARG A 224 15.65 -15.81 -0.96
C ARG A 224 15.09 -14.39 -0.98
N CYS A 225 15.69 -13.52 -0.18
CA CYS A 225 15.29 -12.11 -0.09
C CYS A 225 16.03 -11.30 -1.15
N HIS A 226 15.29 -10.63 -2.05
CA HIS A 226 15.87 -9.71 -3.02
C HIS A 226 15.89 -8.28 -2.47
N MET A 227 17.03 -7.87 -1.92
CA MET A 227 17.18 -6.60 -1.21
C MET A 227 18.37 -5.81 -1.74
N ALA A 228 18.37 -4.49 -1.54
CA ALA A 228 19.54 -3.64 -1.81
C ALA A 228 19.97 -2.96 -0.49
N PRO A 229 20.71 -3.68 0.39
CA PRO A 229 21.07 -3.13 1.70
C PRO A 229 21.96 -1.88 1.54
N PRO A 230 21.70 -0.77 2.25
CA PRO A 230 22.36 0.52 1.99
C PRO A 230 23.89 0.49 2.02
N LEU A 231 24.48 -0.37 2.86
CA LEU A 231 25.93 -0.48 3.06
C LEU A 231 26.60 -1.53 2.16
N LEU A 232 25.83 -2.47 1.60
CA LEU A 232 26.36 -3.62 0.85
C LEU A 232 26.05 -3.55 -0.64
N ALA A 233 24.93 -2.93 -1.01
CA ALA A 233 24.47 -2.86 -2.38
C ALA A 233 25.34 -1.88 -3.18
N ARG A 234 26.10 -2.43 -4.14
CA ARG A 234 26.83 -1.61 -5.11
C ARG A 234 25.83 -0.85 -5.99
N LYS A 235 26.09 0.43 -6.22
CA LYS A 235 25.32 1.24 -7.17
C LYS A 235 25.66 0.79 -8.59
N ASP A 236 24.64 0.73 -9.45
CA ASP A 236 24.85 0.45 -10.86
C ASP A 236 25.56 1.64 -11.54
N PRO A 237 26.68 1.43 -12.26
CA PRO A 237 27.43 2.52 -12.90
C PRO A 237 26.64 3.32 -13.94
N ARG A 238 25.63 2.71 -14.57
CA ARG A 238 24.83 3.35 -15.64
C ARG A 238 23.63 4.13 -15.12
N THR A 239 23.04 3.69 -14.00
CA THR A 239 21.79 4.28 -13.49
C THR A 239 21.95 4.96 -12.12
N GLY A 240 23.06 4.72 -11.42
CA GLY A 240 23.31 5.24 -10.07
C GLY A 240 22.46 4.59 -8.97
N VAL A 241 21.56 3.66 -9.33
CA VAL A 241 20.63 3.00 -8.40
C VAL A 241 21.30 1.78 -7.73
N PRO A 242 21.09 1.54 -6.43
CA PRO A 242 21.58 0.33 -5.76
C PRO A 242 21.06 -0.96 -6.42
N ARG A 243 21.96 -1.89 -6.75
CA ARG A 243 21.58 -3.18 -7.33
C ARG A 243 20.96 -4.10 -6.28
N LYS A 244 19.83 -4.73 -6.62
CA LYS A 244 19.22 -5.77 -5.79
C LYS A 244 20.13 -7.00 -5.78
N MET A 245 20.36 -7.55 -4.60
CA MET A 245 21.11 -8.76 -4.34
C MET A 245 20.17 -9.83 -3.80
N ALA A 246 20.36 -11.08 -4.21
CA ALA A 246 19.65 -12.21 -3.64
C ALA A 246 20.40 -12.66 -2.38
N LEU A 247 19.76 -12.55 -1.22
CA LEU A 247 20.28 -13.00 0.06
C LEU A 247 19.57 -14.30 0.47
N GLY A 248 20.35 -15.29 0.91
CA GLY A 248 19.84 -16.63 1.22
C GLY A 248 19.07 -16.75 2.54
N PRO A 249 18.73 -17.98 2.97
CA PRO A 249 17.86 -18.22 4.13
C PRO A 249 18.35 -17.62 5.46
N ARG A 250 19.67 -17.45 5.63
CA ARG A 250 20.28 -16.83 6.83
C ARG A 250 19.88 -15.37 7.02
N THR A 251 19.32 -14.72 6.01
CA THR A 251 18.87 -13.32 6.08
C THR A 251 17.80 -13.11 7.15
N LEU A 252 16.86 -14.04 7.33
CA LEU A 252 15.84 -13.88 8.38
C LEU A 252 16.45 -13.87 9.78
N SER A 253 17.49 -14.68 10.02
CA SER A 253 18.24 -14.66 11.28
C SER A 253 18.97 -13.33 11.48
N ALA A 254 19.59 -12.78 10.43
CA ALA A 254 20.24 -11.47 10.48
C ALA A 254 19.23 -10.34 10.74
N LEU A 255 18.07 -10.35 10.07
CA LEU A 255 16.98 -9.41 10.33
C LEU A 255 16.47 -9.54 11.77
N ARG A 256 16.38 -10.75 12.33
CA ARG A 256 15.92 -10.94 13.72
C ARG A 256 16.86 -10.27 14.72
N TRP A 257 18.17 -10.34 14.49
CA TRP A 257 19.15 -9.60 15.30
C TRP A 257 19.04 -8.10 15.08
N LEU A 258 18.92 -7.66 13.82
CA LEU A 258 18.77 -6.25 13.49
C LEU A 258 17.53 -5.62 14.15
N ALA A 259 16.39 -6.32 14.16
CA ALA A 259 15.15 -5.87 14.79
C ALA A 259 15.30 -5.62 16.30
N ARG A 260 16.20 -6.35 16.98
CA ARG A 260 16.51 -6.15 18.41
C ARG A 260 17.39 -4.91 18.65
N CYS A 261 18.14 -4.48 17.66
CA CYS A 261 19.01 -3.31 17.72
C CYS A 261 18.28 -1.98 17.45
N LYS A 262 16.93 -1.96 17.44
CA LYS A 262 16.13 -0.75 17.19
C LYS A 262 16.44 0.42 18.15
N SER A 263 16.97 0.15 19.35
CA SER A 263 17.39 1.19 20.30
C SER A 263 18.55 2.05 19.79
N VAL A 264 19.34 1.52 18.84
CA VAL A 264 20.45 2.24 18.21
C VAL A 264 19.94 3.28 17.21
N ARG A 265 18.70 3.15 16.71
CA ARG A 265 18.10 4.07 15.74
C ARG A 265 18.25 5.53 16.16
N GLY A 266 18.79 6.35 15.26
CA GLY A 266 18.95 7.79 15.47
C GLY A 266 20.03 8.19 16.48
N THR A 267 20.78 7.24 17.04
CA THR A 267 21.96 7.51 17.88
C THR A 267 23.21 7.68 17.02
N TRP A 268 24.32 8.13 17.62
CA TRP A 268 25.62 8.19 16.94
C TRP A 268 26.15 6.80 16.53
N ALA A 269 25.65 5.73 17.15
CA ALA A 269 26.03 4.36 16.81
C ALA A 269 25.16 3.76 15.69
N ASP A 270 24.25 4.54 15.08
CA ASP A 270 23.38 4.09 13.98
C ASP A 270 24.13 4.14 12.63
N PRO A 271 24.54 3.00 12.07
CA PRO A 271 25.28 3.00 10.80
C PRO A 271 24.40 3.40 9.60
N PHE A 272 23.07 3.28 9.70
CA PHE A 272 22.13 3.65 8.64
C PHE A 272 21.68 5.11 8.74
N GLY A 273 21.66 5.66 9.96
CA GLY A 273 21.19 7.00 10.30
C GLY A 273 21.97 8.16 9.66
N TYR A 274 23.18 7.90 9.15
CA TYR A 274 24.04 8.90 8.50
C TYR A 274 23.67 9.21 7.04
N THR A 275 22.85 8.36 6.41
CA THR A 275 22.42 8.55 5.02
C THR A 275 21.57 9.83 4.87
N ALA A 276 21.63 10.46 3.69
CA ALA A 276 20.84 11.65 3.40
C ALA A 276 19.33 11.42 3.56
N GLU A 277 18.84 10.23 3.21
CA GLU A 277 17.43 9.87 3.35
C GLU A 277 17.01 9.78 4.84
N ARG A 278 17.82 9.14 5.70
CA ARG A 278 17.52 9.04 7.14
C ARG A 278 17.65 10.37 7.88
N ARG A 279 18.55 11.26 7.43
CA ARG A 279 18.62 12.64 7.94
C ARG A 279 17.36 13.41 7.58
N MET A 280 17.00 13.41 6.29
CA MET A 280 15.77 14.04 5.80
C MET A 280 14.52 13.55 6.54
N GLU A 281 14.39 12.24 6.80
CA GLU A 281 13.24 11.68 7.55
C GLU A 281 13.16 12.19 9.00
N ARG A 282 14.30 12.32 9.68
CA ARG A 282 14.35 12.88 11.05
C ARG A 282 14.05 14.38 11.05
N ASP A 283 14.58 15.10 10.07
CA ASP A 283 14.33 16.53 9.91
C ASP A 283 12.84 16.80 9.64
N LEU A 284 12.18 15.96 8.82
CA LEU A 284 10.74 16.05 8.54
C LEU A 284 9.87 15.96 9.80
N ILE A 285 10.26 15.16 10.79
CA ILE A 285 9.51 15.07 12.06
C ILE A 285 9.56 16.42 12.78
N VAL A 286 10.75 17.01 12.88
CA VAL A 286 10.97 18.28 13.57
C VAL A 286 10.32 19.44 12.80
N GLU A 287 10.44 19.46 11.47
CA GLU A 287 9.76 20.42 10.60
C GLU A 287 8.24 20.33 10.76
N TYR A 288 7.67 19.13 10.79
CA TYR A 288 6.23 18.94 10.93
C TYR A 288 5.72 19.34 12.32
N GLU A 289 6.43 18.99 13.38
CA GLU A 289 6.10 19.46 14.74
C GLU A 289 6.15 21.00 14.83
N SER A 290 7.14 21.62 14.20
CA SER A 290 7.26 23.08 14.17
C SER A 290 6.14 23.73 13.36
N LEU A 291 5.75 23.13 12.24
CA LEU A 291 4.58 23.53 11.46
C LEU A 291 3.31 23.48 12.31
N VAL A 292 3.06 22.38 13.01
CA VAL A 292 1.87 22.24 13.87
C VAL A 292 1.87 23.32 14.95
N LYS A 293 2.99 23.58 15.62
CA LYS A 293 3.08 24.65 16.63
C LYS A 293 2.80 26.04 16.04
N ARG A 294 3.28 26.35 14.83
CA ARG A 294 2.97 27.60 14.13
C ARG A 294 1.48 27.72 13.82
N LEU A 295 0.86 26.64 13.33
CA LEU A 295 -0.59 26.61 13.07
C LEU A 295 -1.38 26.86 14.36
N LEU A 296 -1.00 26.22 15.48
CA LEU A 296 -1.67 26.40 16.78
C LEU A 296 -1.56 27.82 17.32
N ALA A 297 -0.43 28.50 17.11
CA ALA A 297 -0.23 29.88 17.57
C ALA A 297 -1.20 30.88 16.91
N GLY A 298 -1.53 30.66 15.63
CA GLY A 298 -2.48 31.49 14.87
C GLY A 298 -3.90 30.92 14.78
N LEU A 299 -4.23 29.86 15.53
CA LEU A 299 -5.49 29.13 15.36
C LEU A 299 -6.69 29.92 15.89
N THR A 300 -7.70 30.08 15.03
CA THR A 300 -9.01 30.67 15.30
C THR A 300 -10.11 29.75 14.79
N VAL A 301 -11.37 29.96 15.21
CA VAL A 301 -12.50 29.12 14.78
C VAL A 301 -12.64 29.08 13.25
N ASP A 302 -12.40 30.22 12.59
CA ASP A 302 -12.59 30.38 11.14
C ASP A 302 -11.48 29.72 10.31
N ASN A 303 -10.27 29.59 10.85
CA ASN A 303 -9.12 29.07 10.11
C ASN A 303 -8.75 27.61 10.42
N ILE A 304 -9.48 26.93 11.30
CA ILE A 304 -9.27 25.49 11.61
C ILE A 304 -9.32 24.63 10.34
N GLY A 305 -10.23 24.96 9.40
CA GLY A 305 -10.32 24.26 8.12
C GLY A 305 -9.03 24.38 7.29
N ALA A 306 -8.45 25.59 7.25
CA ALA A 306 -7.19 25.85 6.55
C ALA A 306 -6.01 25.16 7.25
N ALA A 307 -5.92 25.25 8.58
CA ALA A 307 -4.91 24.54 9.36
C ALA A 307 -4.96 23.03 9.13
N ALA A 308 -6.16 22.43 9.08
CA ALA A 308 -6.34 21.01 8.82
C ALA A 308 -5.88 20.61 7.42
N THR A 309 -6.16 21.45 6.40
CA THR A 309 -5.67 21.24 5.03
C THR A 309 -4.15 21.30 4.96
N ILE A 310 -3.52 22.28 5.63
CA ILE A 310 -2.05 22.39 5.69
C ILE A 310 -1.44 21.16 6.37
N ALA A 311 -2.02 20.73 7.51
CA ALA A 311 -1.56 19.53 8.21
C ALA A 311 -1.70 18.26 7.35
N ALA A 312 -2.75 18.17 6.53
CA ALA A 312 -3.01 17.03 5.64
C ALA A 312 -2.03 16.92 4.46
N LEU A 313 -1.25 17.97 4.13
CA LEU A 313 -0.22 17.90 3.08
C LEU A 313 0.81 16.78 3.33
N ALA A 314 1.04 16.40 4.58
CA ALA A 314 1.90 15.27 4.94
C ALA A 314 1.45 13.95 4.26
N GLU A 315 0.16 13.79 3.98
CA GLU A 315 -0.38 12.60 3.30
C GLU A 315 0.12 12.45 1.85
N ASN A 316 0.59 13.54 1.23
CA ASN A 316 1.11 13.56 -0.13
C ASN A 316 2.58 13.09 -0.23
N VAL A 317 3.32 13.07 0.88
CA VAL A 317 4.72 12.60 0.90
C VAL A 317 4.78 11.08 0.80
N ARG A 318 4.74 10.52 -0.40
CA ARG A 318 4.70 9.07 -0.66
C ARG A 318 5.91 8.60 -1.46
N GLY A 319 6.09 7.28 -1.53
CA GLY A 319 7.18 6.66 -2.28
C GLY A 319 8.47 6.45 -1.47
N TYR A 320 9.53 6.08 -2.18
CA TYR A 320 10.83 5.69 -1.63
C TYR A 320 11.98 6.36 -2.39
N GLY A 321 13.12 6.62 -1.72
CA GLY A 321 14.32 7.16 -2.35
C GLY A 321 14.06 8.50 -3.05
N HIS A 322 14.44 8.61 -4.33
CA HIS A 322 14.30 9.85 -5.11
C HIS A 322 12.85 10.31 -5.30
N ILE A 323 11.88 9.39 -5.36
CA ILE A 323 10.45 9.73 -5.46
C ILE A 323 10.01 10.43 -4.18
N LYS A 324 10.43 9.92 -3.01
CA LYS A 324 10.15 10.52 -1.72
C LYS A 324 10.83 11.88 -1.59
N ALA A 325 12.10 12.00 -2.00
CA ALA A 325 12.82 13.27 -1.97
C ALA A 325 12.11 14.35 -2.80
N ALA A 326 11.66 14.02 -4.01
CA ALA A 326 10.88 14.96 -4.83
C ALA A 326 9.52 15.32 -4.19
N ALA A 327 8.83 14.35 -3.59
CA ALA A 327 7.59 14.59 -2.86
C ALA A 327 7.79 15.48 -1.63
N VAL A 328 8.91 15.35 -0.92
CA VAL A 328 9.29 16.22 0.21
C VAL A 328 9.53 17.65 -0.26
N THR A 329 10.23 17.85 -1.38
CA THR A 329 10.42 19.19 -1.96
C THR A 329 9.08 19.85 -2.28
N ARG A 330 8.16 19.11 -2.92
CA ARG A 330 6.80 19.62 -3.20
C ARG A 330 6.03 19.93 -1.93
N PHE A 331 6.09 19.04 -0.94
CA PHE A 331 5.47 19.26 0.37
C PHE A 331 5.96 20.56 1.03
N ARG A 332 7.27 20.84 0.99
CA ARG A 332 7.83 22.10 1.54
C ARG A 332 7.33 23.32 0.77
N GLN A 333 7.29 23.26 -0.56
CA GLN A 333 6.76 24.34 -1.41
C GLN A 333 5.27 24.62 -1.14
N ASP A 334 4.45 23.57 -1.09
CA ASP A 334 3.01 23.69 -0.82
C ASP A 334 2.75 24.18 0.61
N ARG A 335 3.53 23.68 1.58
CA ARG A 335 3.49 24.15 2.97
C ARG A 335 3.75 25.65 3.03
N ASP A 336 4.86 26.12 2.45
CA ASP A 336 5.27 27.52 2.57
C ASP A 336 4.23 28.44 1.92
N ARG A 337 3.73 28.09 0.72
CA ARG A 337 2.66 28.83 0.04
C ARG A 337 1.36 28.92 0.85
N LEU A 338 0.89 27.79 1.41
CA LEU A 338 -0.35 27.80 2.19
C LEU A 338 -0.18 28.47 3.55
N LEU A 339 1.03 28.44 4.12
CA LEU A 339 1.32 29.07 5.40
C LEU A 339 1.38 30.60 5.28
N GLU A 340 1.92 31.14 4.17
CA GLU A 340 1.81 32.57 3.84
C GLU A 340 0.34 33.02 3.79
N SER A 341 -0.52 32.20 3.16
CA SER A 341 -1.95 32.49 3.06
C SER A 341 -2.67 32.38 4.42
N TYR A 342 -2.21 31.47 5.29
CA TYR A 342 -2.76 31.27 6.63
C TYR A 342 -2.41 32.40 7.60
N GLU A 343 -1.22 32.98 7.46
CA GLU A 343 -0.73 34.06 8.33
C GLU A 343 -1.29 35.44 7.93
N GLN A 344 -1.92 35.57 6.76
CA GLN A 344 -2.63 36.79 6.35
C GLN A 344 -4.05 36.85 6.94
N PRO A 345 -4.43 37.92 7.67
CA PRO A 345 -5.79 38.08 8.17
C PRO A 345 -6.77 38.36 7.02
N GLY A 346 -7.68 37.42 6.72
CA GLY A 346 -8.82 37.63 5.81
C GLY A 346 -9.07 36.61 4.70
N PHE A 347 -8.40 35.46 4.65
CA PHE A 347 -8.54 34.53 3.51
C PHE A 347 -9.72 33.55 3.61
N ALA A 348 -10.55 33.50 2.56
CA ALA A 348 -11.68 32.58 2.40
C ALA A 348 -11.26 31.27 1.69
N PRO A 349 -11.89 30.10 1.97
CA PRO A 349 -11.38 28.76 1.60
C PRO A 349 -11.48 28.37 0.11
N SER A 350 -11.51 29.32 -0.81
CA SER A 350 -11.91 29.07 -2.20
C SER A 350 -10.81 28.59 -3.15
N GLU A 351 -9.52 28.69 -2.80
CA GLU A 351 -8.44 28.40 -3.77
C GLU A 351 -7.84 26.99 -3.73
N VAL A 352 -8.33 26.09 -2.87
CA VAL A 352 -7.80 24.70 -2.81
C VAL A 352 -8.52 23.75 -3.78
N ARG A 353 -9.48 24.23 -4.60
CA ARG A 353 -10.11 23.39 -5.62
C ARG A 353 -9.50 23.59 -7.01
N ARG A 354 -8.79 22.54 -7.43
CA ARG A 354 -8.44 22.13 -8.80
C ARG A 354 -7.27 22.88 -9.46
N SER A 355 -6.08 22.33 -9.27
CA SER A 355 -5.20 22.06 -10.41
C SER A 355 -5.27 20.56 -10.69
N ALA A 356 -6.10 20.20 -11.68
CA ALA A 356 -6.24 18.84 -12.20
C ALA A 356 -4.98 18.38 -12.97
#